data_AF-A0A947A8W2-F1
#
_entry.id   AF-A0A947A8W2-F1
#
_cell.length_a   1.000
_cell.length_b   1.000
_cell.length_c   1.000
_cell.angle_alpha   90.00
_cell.angle_beta   90.00
_cell.angle_gamma   90.00
#
_symmetry.space_group_name_H-M   'P 1'
#
loop_
_entity.id
_entity.type
_entity.pdbx_description
1 polymer ?
#
loop_
_entity_poly.entity_id
_entity_poly.type
_entity_poly.pdbx_seq_one_letter_code
_entity_poly.pdbx_strand_id
1 'polypeptide(L)'
;MKKIAFVFVLLLQTAVFGQNQNYEKIAEAFEVYSELPREIVFVHLNKSTYIKGEQIGFKAYVFDKDNKKPSIETKNLYCTLVDDNGEIIKKQLIMVNQGVGSGIMELDSLITANTYRFRAYTNWMRNFSEPNYFEQEIRVLDPERGEPNPPTNTPDTVDAQFLPEGGHAVAGLEAVYGAIIKDQNGLGIPFLQATVVNEQDKFVTNFKVNAMGIGRFAIQTSPGTRYFVKFSHKEKAYRLPLETMEAEGIVIKLQDLRNKLGLIFNAKFKDNRHLDVPYLLTFHDGNSLKSLELSFNGNNESIVILPKEDLYKGMNTFTLFNPEGKPILERLYFNRGGVTIHSDLEHLISRDADSLLVTLDLPDVSAEKWNSLSVSVLPGNTISYGSQENLPSYHLLKPYVKGLVENAAYYF
;
A
#
# COMPACT_ATOMS: atom_id res chain seq x y z
N MET A 1 38.92 62.15 43.10
CA MET A 1 38.17 60.88 43.19
C MET A 1 37.21 60.80 42.01
N LYS A 2 37.56 60.06 40.95
CA LYS A 2 36.71 59.90 39.74
C LYS A 2 35.82 58.67 39.95
N LYS A 3 34.50 58.84 39.92
CA LYS A 3 33.53 57.74 39.99
C LYS A 3 33.37 57.16 38.58
N ILE A 4 33.74 55.89 38.41
CA ILE A 4 33.50 55.11 37.19
C ILE A 4 32.14 54.43 37.39
N ALA A 5 31.17 54.79 36.56
CA ALA A 5 29.87 54.13 36.51
C ALA A 5 30.00 52.90 35.61
N PHE A 6 29.84 51.71 36.19
CA PHE A 6 29.80 50.45 35.46
C PHE A 6 28.36 50.23 34.97
N VAL A 7 28.14 50.36 33.66
CA VAL A 7 26.86 50.02 33.04
C VAL A 7 26.87 48.52 32.74
N PHE A 8 26.06 47.76 33.48
CA PHE A 8 25.84 46.34 33.26
C PHE A 8 24.81 46.20 32.12
N VAL A 9 25.27 45.84 30.92
CA VAL A 9 24.39 45.51 29.80
C VAL A 9 23.91 44.08 29.99
N LEU A 10 22.64 43.93 30.35
CA LEU A 10 21.96 42.64 30.46
C LEU A 10 21.65 42.12 29.05
N LEU A 11 22.46 41.20 28.55
CA LEU A 11 22.17 40.42 27.33
C LEU A 11 21.08 39.41 27.65
N LEU A 12 19.82 39.79 27.41
CA LEU A 12 18.69 38.86 27.34
C LEU A 12 18.84 38.01 26.08
N GLN A 13 19.40 36.80 26.25
CA GLN A 13 19.27 35.74 25.26
C GLN A 13 17.81 35.25 25.27
N THR A 14 17.00 35.73 24.34
CA THR A 14 15.72 35.10 24.03
C THR A 14 16.01 33.78 23.32
N ALA A 15 16.05 32.69 24.08
CA ALA A 15 15.96 31.36 23.52
C ALA A 15 14.62 31.24 22.75
N VAL A 16 14.73 30.96 21.46
CA VAL A 16 13.60 30.76 20.55
C VAL A 16 12.93 29.43 20.91
N PHE A 17 11.95 29.47 21.82
CA PHE A 17 11.15 28.29 22.23
C PHE A 17 9.94 28.00 21.31
N GLY A 18 9.82 28.68 20.16
CA GLY A 18 8.68 28.53 19.26
C GLY A 18 8.74 27.30 18.33
N GLN A 19 9.90 26.69 18.14
CA GLN A 19 10.12 25.72 17.06
C GLN A 19 9.79 24.26 17.46
N ASN A 20 9.70 23.93 18.75
CA ASN A 20 9.37 22.57 19.22
C ASN A 20 7.86 22.29 19.31
N GLN A 21 7.01 23.33 19.34
CA GLN A 21 5.57 23.18 19.62
C GLN A 21 4.81 22.44 18.51
N ASN A 22 5.21 22.61 17.25
CA ASN A 22 4.51 21.94 16.14
C ASN A 22 4.79 20.44 16.11
N TYR A 23 6.06 20.04 16.34
CA TYR A 23 6.39 18.64 16.45
C TYR A 23 5.70 18.01 17.66
N GLU A 24 5.72 18.66 18.83
CA GLU A 24 5.04 18.15 20.04
C GLU A 24 3.54 17.89 19.79
N LYS A 25 2.83 18.83 19.15
CA LYS A 25 1.40 18.64 18.80
C LYS A 25 1.17 17.50 17.82
N ILE A 26 2.02 17.38 16.79
CA ILE A 26 1.91 16.31 15.79
C ILE A 26 2.22 14.96 16.41
N ALA A 27 3.25 14.89 17.25
CA ALA A 27 3.63 13.69 17.98
C ALA A 27 2.54 13.26 18.96
N GLU A 28 1.95 14.17 19.73
CA GLU A 28 0.84 13.90 20.64
C GLU A 28 -0.40 13.40 19.88
N ALA A 29 -0.78 14.09 18.80
CA ALA A 29 -1.90 13.66 17.96
C ALA A 29 -1.66 12.28 17.33
N PHE A 30 -0.41 11.99 16.93
CA PHE A 30 -0.02 10.71 16.40
C PHE A 30 -0.04 9.62 17.48
N GLU A 31 0.43 9.91 18.70
CA GLU A 31 0.42 8.97 19.82
C GLU A 31 -1.02 8.57 20.20
N VAL A 32 -1.93 9.54 20.31
CA VAL A 32 -3.36 9.29 20.52
C VAL A 32 -3.94 8.47 19.36
N TYR A 33 -3.56 8.80 18.12
CA TYR A 33 -3.96 7.98 16.98
C TYR A 33 -3.38 6.56 17.09
N SER A 34 -2.12 6.34 17.47
CA SER A 34 -1.49 5.01 17.52
C SER A 34 -1.77 4.20 18.79
N GLU A 35 -2.41 4.78 19.82
CA GLU A 35 -2.59 4.16 21.15
C GLU A 35 -3.34 2.82 21.11
N LEU A 36 -4.43 2.74 20.36
CA LEU A 36 -5.26 1.53 20.32
C LEU A 36 -4.59 0.46 19.43
N PRO A 37 -4.49 -0.81 19.84
CA PRO A 37 -3.83 -1.83 19.03
C PRO A 37 -4.62 -2.10 17.74
N ARG A 38 -3.92 -2.25 16.62
CA ARG A 38 -4.55 -2.58 15.32
C ARG A 38 -4.28 -4.03 15.01
N GLU A 39 -5.29 -4.72 14.49
CA GLU A 39 -5.15 -6.09 14.01
C GLU A 39 -5.13 -6.09 12.49
N ILE A 40 -4.43 -7.05 11.89
CA ILE A 40 -4.51 -7.41 10.47
C ILE A 40 -4.88 -8.89 10.38
N VAL A 41 -5.86 -9.21 9.54
CA VAL A 41 -6.28 -10.59 9.28
C VAL A 41 -5.88 -10.97 7.86
N PHE A 42 -5.31 -12.15 7.72
CA PHE A 42 -5.10 -12.79 6.43
C PHE A 42 -5.59 -14.24 6.48
N VAL A 43 -6.13 -14.73 5.37
CA VAL A 43 -6.66 -16.09 5.30
C VAL A 43 -6.11 -16.81 4.07
N HIS A 44 -5.51 -17.97 4.30
CA HIS A 44 -5.26 -18.94 3.25
C HIS A 44 -6.52 -19.75 2.99
N LEU A 45 -7.13 -19.58 1.82
CA LEU A 45 -8.20 -20.46 1.32
C LEU A 45 -7.58 -21.63 0.55
N ASN A 46 -8.19 -22.82 0.63
CA ASN A 46 -7.73 -23.99 -0.11
C ASN A 46 -7.90 -23.84 -1.63
N LYS A 47 -8.92 -23.10 -2.07
CA LYS A 47 -9.24 -22.78 -3.47
C LYS A 47 -9.77 -21.33 -3.59
N SER A 48 -9.86 -20.82 -4.81
CA SER A 48 -10.64 -19.62 -5.13
C SER A 48 -11.84 -19.92 -6.02
N THR A 49 -11.90 -21.09 -6.66
CA THR A 49 -13.08 -21.57 -7.39
C THR A 49 -13.53 -22.90 -6.81
N TYR A 50 -14.83 -23.01 -6.56
CA TYR A 50 -15.47 -24.14 -5.91
C TYR A 50 -16.64 -24.65 -6.74
N ILE A 51 -16.96 -25.92 -6.56
CA ILE A 51 -18.19 -26.50 -7.05
C ILE A 51 -19.23 -26.47 -5.93
N LYS A 52 -20.50 -26.25 -6.28
CA LYS A 52 -21.62 -26.36 -5.33
C LYS A 52 -21.56 -27.70 -4.57
N GLY A 53 -21.73 -27.66 -3.26
CA GLY A 53 -21.56 -28.81 -2.37
C GLY A 53 -20.14 -29.01 -1.84
N GLU A 54 -19.14 -28.30 -2.37
CA GLU A 54 -17.78 -28.33 -1.82
C GLU A 54 -17.66 -27.57 -0.49
N GLN A 55 -16.49 -27.71 0.11
CA GLN A 55 -16.10 -27.06 1.36
C GLN A 55 -14.97 -26.06 1.11
N ILE A 56 -15.16 -24.83 1.61
CA ILE A 56 -14.10 -23.84 1.75
C ILE A 56 -13.31 -24.22 2.99
N GLY A 57 -12.13 -24.81 2.79
CA GLY A 57 -11.17 -25.06 3.86
C GLY A 57 -10.25 -23.85 3.98
N PHE A 58 -10.05 -23.34 5.20
CA PHE A 58 -9.25 -22.15 5.38
C PHE A 58 -8.46 -22.12 6.68
N LYS A 59 -7.34 -21.40 6.62
CA LYS A 59 -6.51 -21.09 7.78
C LYS A 59 -6.30 -19.58 7.85
N ALA A 60 -6.71 -18.99 8.96
CA ALA A 60 -6.61 -17.58 9.24
C ALA A 60 -5.42 -17.28 10.15
N TYR A 61 -4.83 -16.12 9.93
CA TYR A 61 -3.77 -15.56 10.73
C TYR A 61 -4.16 -14.13 11.12
N VAL A 62 -4.03 -13.83 12.41
CA VAL A 62 -4.31 -12.52 12.98
C VAL A 62 -3.02 -12.00 13.58
N PHE A 63 -2.58 -10.84 13.10
CA PHE A 63 -1.37 -10.18 13.56
C PHE A 63 -1.69 -8.85 14.20
N ASP A 64 -0.90 -8.50 15.19
CA ASP A 64 -0.79 -7.13 15.67
C ASP A 64 -0.07 -6.30 14.60
N LYS A 65 -0.70 -5.20 14.16
CA LYS A 65 -0.19 -4.34 13.10
C LYS A 65 1.08 -3.63 13.53
N ASP A 66 1.31 -3.39 14.81
CA ASP A 66 2.40 -2.54 15.27
C ASP A 66 3.68 -3.34 15.36
N ASN A 67 3.66 -4.43 16.13
CA ASN A 67 4.83 -5.27 16.33
C ASN A 67 4.97 -6.38 15.27
N LYS A 68 3.98 -6.54 14.37
CA LYS A 68 3.95 -7.53 13.29
C LYS A 68 4.04 -8.98 13.79
N LYS A 69 3.61 -9.28 15.01
CA LYS A 69 3.58 -10.63 15.61
C LYS A 69 2.16 -11.19 15.64
N PRO A 70 2.00 -12.52 15.71
CA PRO A 70 0.69 -13.14 15.90
C PRO A 70 -0.02 -12.58 17.13
N SER A 71 -1.29 -12.21 16.99
CA SER A 71 -2.09 -11.66 18.08
C SER A 71 -2.46 -12.76 19.09
N ILE A 72 -1.96 -12.63 20.32
CA ILE A 72 -2.27 -13.57 21.40
C ILE A 72 -3.62 -13.30 22.07
N GLU A 73 -4.12 -12.06 21.97
CA GLU A 73 -5.35 -11.59 22.62
C GLU A 73 -6.60 -11.96 21.81
N THR A 74 -6.51 -11.96 20.48
CA THR A 74 -7.64 -12.29 19.61
C THR A 74 -8.08 -13.74 19.82
N LYS A 75 -9.34 -13.93 20.23
CA LYS A 75 -9.96 -15.26 20.36
C LYS A 75 -11.06 -15.55 19.34
N ASN A 76 -11.71 -14.51 18.83
CA ASN A 76 -12.92 -14.64 18.02
C ASN A 76 -12.72 -14.03 16.64
N LEU A 77 -12.80 -14.84 15.59
CA LEU A 77 -12.73 -14.38 14.19
C LEU A 77 -14.02 -14.72 13.46
N TYR A 78 -14.68 -13.69 12.93
CA TYR A 78 -15.87 -13.83 12.10
C TYR A 78 -15.44 -14.08 10.66
N CYS A 79 -15.88 -15.18 10.10
CA CYS A 79 -15.70 -15.54 8.69
C CYS A 79 -17.06 -15.51 8.00
N THR A 80 -17.21 -14.71 6.96
CA THR A 80 -18.48 -14.52 6.26
C THR A 80 -18.32 -14.70 4.77
N LEU A 81 -19.31 -15.33 4.15
CA LEU A 81 -19.49 -15.34 2.71
C LEU A 81 -20.53 -14.31 2.32
N VAL A 82 -20.16 -13.38 1.45
CA VAL A 82 -20.97 -12.23 1.07
C VAL A 82 -21.23 -12.28 -0.43
N ASP A 83 -22.45 -11.99 -0.86
CA ASP A 83 -22.79 -11.90 -2.29
C ASP A 83 -22.35 -10.55 -2.90
N ASP A 84 -22.67 -10.35 -4.18
CA ASP A 84 -22.35 -9.11 -4.90
C ASP A 84 -23.05 -7.88 -4.33
N ASN A 85 -24.27 -8.03 -3.80
CA ASN A 85 -25.05 -6.97 -3.17
C ASN A 85 -24.53 -6.57 -1.79
N GLY A 86 -23.59 -7.34 -1.23
CA GLY A 86 -23.06 -7.11 0.11
C GLY A 86 -23.85 -7.83 1.21
N GLU A 87 -24.79 -8.70 0.86
CA GLU A 87 -25.56 -9.50 1.82
C GLU A 87 -24.74 -10.68 2.33
N ILE A 88 -24.76 -10.91 3.64
CA ILE A 88 -24.09 -12.06 4.26
C ILE A 88 -24.96 -13.30 4.05
N ILE A 89 -24.50 -14.19 3.17
CA ILE A 89 -25.17 -15.45 2.86
C ILE A 89 -24.82 -16.53 3.88
N LYS A 90 -23.57 -16.54 4.35
CA LYS A 90 -23.11 -17.49 5.35
C LYS A 90 -22.16 -16.83 6.33
N LYS A 91 -22.21 -17.26 7.60
CA LYS A 91 -21.38 -16.73 8.68
C LYS A 91 -20.94 -17.86 9.60
N GLN A 92 -19.67 -17.81 9.99
CA GLN A 92 -19.04 -18.75 10.92
C GLN A 92 -18.16 -17.97 11.88
N LEU A 93 -18.22 -18.32 13.16
CA LEU A 93 -17.28 -17.82 14.16
C LEU A 93 -16.24 -18.93 14.40
N ILE A 94 -14.96 -18.60 14.29
CA ILE A 94 -13.89 -19.54 14.62
C ILE A 94 -13.06 -19.03 15.80
N MET A 95 -12.52 -19.98 16.56
CA MET A 95 -11.58 -19.70 17.64
C MET A 95 -10.19 -19.41 17.04
N VAL A 96 -9.57 -18.34 17.51
CA VAL A 96 -8.17 -18.00 17.24
C VAL A 96 -7.35 -18.31 18.49
N ASN A 97 -6.26 -19.03 18.31
CA ASN A 97 -5.30 -19.32 19.35
C ASN A 97 -3.89 -18.96 18.86
N GLN A 98 -3.15 -18.17 19.63
CA GLN A 98 -1.82 -17.67 19.27
C GLN A 98 -1.80 -17.05 17.85
N GLY A 99 -2.80 -16.23 17.55
CA GLY A 99 -2.95 -15.54 16.28
C GLY A 99 -3.32 -16.45 15.10
N VAL A 100 -3.67 -17.72 15.32
CA VAL A 100 -4.05 -18.64 14.25
C VAL A 100 -5.40 -19.28 14.52
N GLY A 101 -6.23 -19.36 13.49
CA GLY A 101 -7.49 -20.09 13.49
C GLY A 101 -7.64 -20.88 12.20
N SER A 102 -8.50 -21.89 12.19
CA SER A 102 -8.82 -22.64 10.98
C SER A 102 -10.27 -23.06 11.01
N GLY A 103 -10.85 -23.22 9.83
CA GLY A 103 -12.24 -23.59 9.69
C GLY A 103 -12.55 -24.24 8.36
N ILE A 104 -13.74 -24.82 8.32
CA ILE A 104 -14.35 -25.33 7.11
C ILE A 104 -15.74 -24.69 7.03
N MET A 105 -16.03 -24.08 5.89
CA MET A 105 -17.34 -23.53 5.56
C MET A 105 -17.94 -24.30 4.39
N GLU A 106 -19.09 -24.93 4.61
CA GLU A 106 -19.78 -25.70 3.57
C GLU A 106 -20.49 -24.79 2.56
N LEU A 107 -20.41 -25.10 1.27
CA LEU A 107 -21.22 -24.49 0.23
C LEU A 107 -22.45 -25.37 -0.01
N ASP A 108 -23.42 -25.30 0.91
CA ASP A 108 -24.61 -26.15 0.90
C ASP A 108 -25.52 -25.92 -0.32
N SER A 109 -26.61 -26.68 -0.39
CA SER A 109 -27.52 -26.67 -1.54
C SER A 109 -28.24 -25.34 -1.77
N LEU A 110 -28.24 -24.41 -0.80
CA LEU A 110 -28.85 -23.10 -0.91
C LEU A 110 -27.93 -22.11 -1.65
N ILE A 111 -26.63 -22.37 -1.72
CA ILE A 111 -25.69 -21.56 -2.49
C ILE A 111 -25.95 -21.75 -4.00
N THR A 112 -26.00 -20.64 -4.72
CA THR A 112 -26.18 -20.58 -6.16
C THR A 112 -24.83 -20.39 -6.87
N ALA A 113 -24.76 -20.73 -8.15
CA ALA A 113 -23.58 -20.40 -8.95
C ALA A 113 -23.49 -18.87 -9.08
N ASN A 114 -22.47 -18.29 -8.45
CA ASN A 114 -22.15 -16.88 -8.58
C ASN A 114 -20.71 -16.60 -8.09
N THR A 115 -20.28 -15.35 -8.24
CA THR A 115 -19.17 -14.79 -7.51
C THR A 115 -19.60 -14.38 -6.11
N TYR A 116 -18.74 -14.63 -5.13
CA TYR A 116 -18.92 -14.25 -3.74
C TYR A 116 -17.62 -13.67 -3.20
N ARG A 117 -17.68 -12.98 -2.06
CA ARG A 117 -16.51 -12.51 -1.31
C ARG A 117 -16.43 -13.23 0.03
N PHE A 118 -15.34 -13.92 0.27
CA PHE A 118 -14.99 -14.45 1.58
C PHE A 118 -14.32 -13.33 2.39
N ARG A 119 -14.91 -12.97 3.53
CA ARG A 119 -14.36 -11.97 4.47
C ARG A 119 -14.01 -12.60 5.79
N ALA A 120 -12.90 -12.16 6.39
CA ALA A 120 -12.58 -12.49 7.77
C ALA A 120 -12.16 -11.25 8.57
N TYR A 121 -12.80 -11.03 9.71
CA TYR A 121 -12.62 -9.84 10.53
C TYR A 121 -12.88 -10.10 12.02
N THR A 122 -12.30 -9.27 12.88
CA THR A 122 -12.61 -9.26 14.33
C THR A 122 -13.64 -8.16 14.62
N ASN A 123 -14.35 -8.23 15.75
CA ASN A 123 -15.25 -7.14 16.13
C ASN A 123 -14.48 -5.85 16.46
N TRP A 124 -13.22 -5.96 16.89
CA TRP A 124 -12.36 -4.82 17.23
C TRP A 124 -12.01 -3.95 16.01
N MET A 125 -11.78 -4.58 14.86
CA MET A 125 -11.53 -3.88 13.59
C MET A 125 -12.63 -2.88 13.20
N ARG A 126 -13.86 -3.07 13.67
CA ARG A 126 -15.00 -2.18 13.36
C ARG A 126 -14.91 -0.80 14.02
N ASN A 127 -13.98 -0.61 14.96
CA ASN A 127 -13.72 0.67 15.58
C ASN A 127 -12.81 1.58 14.74
N PHE A 128 -12.30 1.07 13.60
CA PHE A 128 -11.30 1.73 12.78
C PHE A 128 -11.77 1.84 11.32
N SER A 129 -11.21 2.80 10.60
CA SER A 129 -11.52 3.05 9.18
C SER A 129 -10.66 2.21 8.23
N GLU A 130 -9.58 1.65 8.75
CA GLU A 130 -8.54 0.96 8.02
C GLU A 130 -9.05 -0.42 7.53
N PRO A 131 -8.85 -0.77 6.25
CA PRO A 131 -9.34 -2.03 5.68
C PRO A 131 -8.43 -3.22 6.05
N ASN A 132 -8.16 -3.41 7.34
CA ASN A 132 -7.24 -4.46 7.81
C ASN A 132 -7.88 -5.87 7.87
N TYR A 133 -9.15 -5.99 7.46
CA TYR A 133 -9.83 -7.27 7.36
C TYR A 133 -9.39 -8.03 6.10
N PHE A 134 -9.51 -9.36 6.15
CA PHE A 134 -9.30 -10.17 4.96
C PHE A 134 -10.54 -10.12 4.06
N GLU A 135 -10.33 -9.94 2.77
CA GLU A 135 -11.35 -10.14 1.73
C GLU A 135 -10.70 -10.76 0.49
N GLN A 136 -11.32 -11.83 -0.01
CA GLN A 136 -10.95 -12.45 -1.27
C GLN A 136 -12.22 -12.86 -2.03
N GLU A 137 -12.23 -12.59 -3.34
CA GLU A 137 -13.25 -13.11 -4.24
C GLU A 137 -13.12 -14.63 -4.41
N ILE A 138 -14.25 -15.32 -4.42
CA ILE A 138 -14.36 -16.72 -4.77
C ILE A 138 -15.47 -16.93 -5.80
N ARG A 139 -15.31 -17.93 -6.65
CA ARG A 139 -16.31 -18.31 -7.65
C ARG A 139 -16.93 -19.65 -7.27
N VAL A 140 -18.26 -19.74 -7.27
CA VAL A 140 -18.99 -20.99 -7.08
C VAL A 140 -19.66 -21.39 -8.39
N LEU A 141 -19.41 -22.62 -8.82
CA LEU A 141 -19.93 -23.20 -10.05
C LEU A 141 -21.03 -24.22 -9.74
N ASP A 142 -22.05 -24.29 -10.58
CA ASP A 142 -23.09 -25.31 -10.53
C ASP A 142 -22.99 -26.19 -11.78
N PRO A 143 -22.48 -27.43 -11.66
CA PRO A 143 -22.31 -28.33 -12.81
C PRO A 143 -23.62 -28.67 -13.52
N GLU A 144 -24.76 -28.58 -12.82
CA GLU A 144 -26.07 -28.92 -13.38
C GLU A 144 -26.71 -27.77 -14.15
N ARG A 145 -26.36 -26.52 -13.79
CA ARG A 145 -26.93 -25.30 -14.39
C ARG A 145 -26.01 -24.62 -15.41
N GLY A 146 -24.76 -25.06 -15.52
CA GLY A 146 -23.74 -24.41 -16.35
C GLY A 146 -23.23 -23.10 -15.73
N GLU A 147 -22.23 -22.48 -16.36
CA GLU A 147 -21.76 -21.16 -15.89
C GLU A 147 -22.85 -20.10 -16.12
N PRO A 148 -23.11 -19.21 -15.15
CA PRO A 148 -23.88 -18.01 -15.42
C PRO A 148 -23.22 -17.26 -16.58
N ASN A 149 -24.01 -16.82 -17.57
CA ASN A 149 -23.49 -15.95 -18.61
C ASN A 149 -22.87 -14.71 -17.94
N PRO A 150 -21.59 -14.38 -18.20
CA PRO A 150 -21.02 -13.13 -17.71
C PRO A 150 -21.89 -11.97 -18.21
N PRO A 151 -22.05 -10.89 -17.43
CA PRO A 151 -22.80 -9.73 -17.88
C PRO A 151 -22.23 -9.24 -19.21
N THR A 152 -23.00 -9.40 -20.29
CA THR A 152 -22.51 -9.32 -21.67
C THR A 152 -22.42 -7.91 -22.24
N ASN A 153 -22.60 -6.86 -21.43
CA ASN A 153 -22.63 -5.48 -21.92
C ASN A 153 -22.07 -4.47 -20.91
N THR A 154 -20.83 -4.66 -20.44
CA THR A 154 -20.07 -3.50 -19.95
C THR A 154 -19.50 -2.77 -21.18
N PRO A 155 -19.78 -1.46 -21.35
CA PRO A 155 -19.16 -0.71 -22.42
C PRO A 155 -17.63 -0.81 -22.29
N ASP A 156 -16.93 -0.96 -23.41
CA ASP A 156 -15.47 -1.05 -23.44
C ASP A 156 -14.87 0.32 -23.07
N THR A 157 -14.73 0.54 -21.77
CA THR A 157 -14.21 1.76 -21.16
C THR A 157 -12.85 1.51 -20.57
N VAL A 158 -11.96 2.46 -20.76
CA VAL A 158 -10.66 2.50 -20.08
C VAL A 158 -10.74 3.51 -18.95
N ASP A 159 -10.41 3.08 -17.74
CA ASP A 159 -10.14 3.96 -16.60
C ASP A 159 -8.63 4.19 -16.52
N ALA A 160 -8.18 5.43 -16.69
CA ALA A 160 -6.77 5.77 -16.60
C ALA A 160 -6.56 6.97 -15.70
N GLN A 161 -5.71 6.78 -14.69
CA GLN A 161 -5.40 7.76 -13.66
C GLN A 161 -3.92 8.10 -13.72
N PHE A 162 -3.62 9.40 -13.67
CA PHE A 162 -2.25 9.92 -13.70
C PHE A 162 -2.06 10.85 -12.52
N LEU A 163 -1.44 10.33 -11.47
CA LEU A 163 -1.36 10.99 -10.17
C LEU A 163 0.09 11.36 -9.86
N PRO A 164 0.38 12.62 -9.48
CA PRO A 164 1.72 12.98 -9.06
C PRO A 164 2.09 12.24 -7.76
N GLU A 165 3.26 11.61 -7.73
CA GLU A 165 3.66 10.74 -6.61
C GLU A 165 3.83 11.49 -5.27
N GLY A 166 4.00 12.82 -5.31
CA GLY A 166 4.05 13.70 -4.13
C GLY A 166 2.69 14.28 -3.72
N GLY A 167 1.59 13.83 -4.32
CA GLY A 167 0.23 14.32 -4.08
C GLY A 167 -0.19 15.53 -4.91
N HIS A 168 0.77 16.34 -5.37
CA HIS A 168 0.56 17.45 -6.29
C HIS A 168 1.80 17.65 -7.18
N ALA A 169 1.68 18.51 -8.19
CA ALA A 169 2.79 18.89 -9.07
C ALA A 169 2.80 20.39 -9.29
N VAL A 170 4.00 20.95 -9.45
CA VAL A 170 4.23 22.39 -9.55
C VAL A 170 4.81 22.72 -10.92
N ALA A 171 4.20 23.67 -11.62
CA ALA A 171 4.63 24.08 -12.94
C ALA A 171 6.07 24.62 -12.92
N GLY A 172 6.92 24.07 -13.78
CA GLY A 172 8.35 24.42 -13.91
C GLY A 172 9.28 23.53 -13.07
N LEU A 173 8.75 22.68 -12.19
CA LEU A 173 9.54 21.66 -11.49
C LEU A 173 9.31 20.30 -12.15
N GLU A 174 10.34 19.44 -12.15
CA GLU A 174 10.18 18.05 -12.59
C GLU A 174 9.37 17.27 -11.53
N ALA A 175 8.26 16.68 -11.95
CA ALA A 175 7.43 15.82 -11.11
C ALA A 175 7.34 14.41 -11.71
N VAL A 176 7.28 13.40 -10.85
CA VAL A 176 7.01 12.01 -11.24
C VAL A 176 5.53 11.72 -11.07
N TYR A 177 4.92 11.19 -12.12
CA TYR A 177 3.54 10.74 -12.14
C TYR A 177 3.49 9.22 -12.11
N GLY A 178 2.69 8.67 -11.20
CA GLY A 178 2.19 7.30 -11.29
C GLY A 178 1.07 7.22 -12.31
N ALA A 179 1.07 6.18 -13.13
CA ALA A 179 0.02 5.87 -14.09
C ALA A 179 -0.63 4.54 -13.71
N ILE A 180 -1.96 4.52 -13.66
CA ILE A 180 -2.75 3.30 -13.48
C ILE A 180 -3.76 3.26 -14.63
N ILE A 181 -3.70 2.24 -15.47
CA ILE A 181 -4.55 2.11 -16.66
C ILE A 181 -5.26 0.77 -16.60
N LYS A 182 -6.58 0.80 -16.47
CA LYS A 182 -7.46 -0.34 -16.25
C LYS A 182 -8.50 -0.49 -17.35
N ASP A 183 -8.94 -1.72 -17.56
CA ASP A 183 -10.05 -2.07 -18.43
C ASP A 183 -11.40 -1.90 -17.71
N GLN A 184 -12.48 -2.26 -18.40
CA GLN A 184 -13.85 -2.17 -17.89
C GLN A 184 -14.16 -3.12 -16.72
N ASN A 185 -13.28 -4.08 -16.43
CA ASN A 185 -13.38 -4.99 -15.30
C ASN A 185 -12.56 -4.51 -14.08
N GLY A 186 -11.87 -3.38 -14.21
CA GLY A 186 -10.98 -2.84 -13.18
C GLY A 186 -9.61 -3.52 -13.13
N LEU A 187 -9.28 -4.37 -14.10
CA LEU A 187 -7.99 -5.03 -14.23
C LEU A 187 -7.05 -4.18 -15.08
N GLY A 188 -5.76 -4.22 -14.77
CA GLY A 188 -4.74 -3.47 -15.46
C GLY A 188 -4.56 -3.88 -16.91
N ILE A 189 -4.38 -2.91 -17.80
CA ILE A 189 -4.09 -3.17 -19.21
C ILE A 189 -2.59 -3.48 -19.34
N PRO A 190 -2.18 -4.73 -19.65
CA PRO A 190 -0.80 -5.15 -19.55
C PRO A 190 0.08 -4.51 -20.63
N PHE A 191 1.28 -4.07 -20.22
CA PHE A 191 2.38 -3.68 -21.12
C PHE A 191 2.07 -2.58 -22.14
N LEU A 192 1.00 -1.82 -21.93
CA LEU A 192 0.59 -0.72 -22.78
C LEU A 192 1.65 0.38 -22.81
N GLN A 193 1.88 0.93 -24.00
CA GLN A 193 2.77 2.07 -24.22
C GLN A 193 1.95 3.33 -24.40
N ALA A 194 2.39 4.41 -23.75
CA ALA A 194 1.72 5.70 -23.78
C ALA A 194 2.74 6.82 -23.99
N THR A 195 2.28 7.91 -24.60
CA THR A 195 3.08 9.11 -24.87
C THR A 195 2.43 10.31 -24.21
N VAL A 196 3.22 11.15 -23.57
CA VAL A 196 2.78 12.43 -23.02
C VAL A 196 3.08 13.52 -24.04
N VAL A 197 2.07 14.32 -24.34
CA VAL A 197 2.14 15.45 -25.28
C VAL A 197 1.62 16.72 -24.63
N ASN A 198 1.96 17.87 -25.19
CA ASN A 198 1.33 19.14 -24.82
C ASN A 198 0.03 19.39 -25.63
N GLU A 199 -0.62 20.53 -25.41
CA GLU A 199 -1.85 20.91 -26.10
C GLU A 199 -1.71 21.07 -27.63
N GLN A 200 -0.50 21.34 -28.14
CA GLN A 200 -0.19 21.34 -29.58
C GLN A 200 0.21 19.96 -30.11
N ASP A 201 -0.02 18.88 -29.35
CA ASP A 201 0.36 17.50 -29.68
C ASP A 201 1.89 17.30 -29.88
N LYS A 202 2.71 18.22 -29.37
CA LYS A 202 4.17 18.07 -29.35
C LYS A 202 4.57 17.04 -28.29
N PHE A 203 5.45 16.12 -28.66
CA PHE A 203 6.03 15.11 -27.78
C PHE A 203 6.74 15.73 -26.56
N VAL A 204 6.51 15.15 -25.38
CA VAL A 204 7.17 15.51 -24.12
C VAL A 204 7.96 14.34 -23.56
N THR A 205 7.31 13.20 -23.36
CA THR A 205 7.95 11.95 -22.87
C THR A 205 7.09 10.73 -23.24
N ASN A 206 7.58 9.52 -22.97
CA ASN A 206 6.82 8.29 -23.09
C ASN A 206 7.00 7.40 -21.85
N PHE A 207 6.10 6.43 -21.70
CA PHE A 207 6.23 5.39 -20.68
C PHE A 207 5.52 4.11 -21.09
N LYS A 208 5.82 3.05 -20.35
CA LYS A 208 5.20 1.74 -20.48
C LYS A 208 4.70 1.32 -19.10
N VAL A 209 3.49 0.74 -19.06
CA VAL A 209 2.95 0.12 -17.85
C VAL A 209 3.42 -1.33 -17.73
N ASN A 210 3.40 -1.89 -16.52
CA ASN A 210 3.71 -3.29 -16.25
C ASN A 210 2.54 -4.23 -16.63
N ALA A 211 2.61 -5.49 -16.19
CA ALA A 211 1.56 -6.48 -16.46
C ALA A 211 0.20 -6.13 -15.80
N MET A 212 0.20 -5.33 -14.73
CA MET A 212 -1.00 -4.91 -13.99
C MET A 212 -1.40 -3.47 -14.33
N GLY A 213 -0.99 -2.94 -15.50
CA GLY A 213 -1.40 -1.60 -15.94
C GLY A 213 -0.82 -0.44 -15.13
N ILE A 214 0.21 -0.68 -14.29
CA ILE A 214 0.86 0.34 -13.48
C ILE A 214 2.18 0.78 -14.12
N GLY A 215 2.39 2.09 -14.26
CA GLY A 215 3.62 2.68 -14.79
C GLY A 215 3.96 3.99 -14.10
N ARG A 216 5.04 4.63 -14.56
CA ARG A 216 5.40 5.98 -14.12
C ARG A 216 6.13 6.74 -15.22
N PHE A 217 6.09 8.07 -15.16
CA PHE A 217 6.86 8.95 -16.03
C PHE A 217 7.24 10.24 -15.30
N ALA A 218 8.38 10.83 -15.68
CA ALA A 218 8.79 12.15 -15.21
C ALA A 218 8.42 13.19 -16.26
N ILE A 219 7.96 14.35 -15.81
CA ILE A 219 7.62 15.49 -16.66
C ILE A 219 7.97 16.79 -15.94
N GLN A 220 8.52 17.75 -16.69
CA GLN A 220 8.62 19.14 -16.26
C GLN A 220 7.63 19.97 -17.07
N THR A 221 6.58 20.47 -16.41
CA THR A 221 5.49 21.19 -17.06
C THR A 221 5.80 22.69 -17.16
N SER A 222 5.22 23.37 -18.14
CA SER A 222 5.31 24.82 -18.30
C SER A 222 4.04 25.51 -17.77
N PRO A 223 4.15 26.66 -17.07
CA PRO A 223 2.98 27.41 -16.59
C PRO A 223 1.98 27.69 -17.72
N GLY A 224 0.69 27.46 -17.44
CA GLY A 224 -0.40 27.71 -18.40
C GLY A 224 -0.52 26.71 -19.55
N THR A 225 0.40 25.76 -19.69
CA THR A 225 0.35 24.72 -20.74
C THR A 225 -0.40 23.49 -20.25
N ARG A 226 -1.32 22.95 -21.08
CA ARG A 226 -2.00 21.67 -20.78
C ARG A 226 -1.23 20.50 -21.38
N TYR A 227 -1.31 19.37 -20.69
CA TYR A 227 -0.64 18.13 -21.08
C TYR A 227 -1.64 16.97 -21.15
N PHE A 228 -1.36 16.02 -22.03
CA PHE A 228 -2.24 14.90 -22.31
C PHE A 228 -1.44 13.61 -22.47
N VAL A 229 -1.99 12.50 -21.99
CA VAL A 229 -1.49 11.15 -22.24
C VAL A 229 -2.24 10.56 -23.43
N LYS A 230 -1.51 10.09 -24.43
CA LYS A 230 -2.01 9.43 -25.64
C LYS A 230 -1.61 7.97 -25.67
N PHE A 231 -2.56 7.09 -25.93
CA PHE A 231 -2.34 5.65 -26.15
C PHE A 231 -3.48 5.03 -26.96
N SER A 232 -3.32 3.78 -27.38
CA SER A 232 -4.35 3.02 -28.08
C SER A 232 -4.64 1.71 -27.34
N HIS A 233 -5.91 1.34 -27.27
CA HIS A 233 -6.36 0.06 -26.73
C HIS A 233 -7.53 -0.47 -27.58
N LYS A 234 -7.43 -1.72 -28.06
CA LYS A 234 -8.42 -2.36 -28.95
C LYS A 234 -8.83 -1.45 -30.12
N GLU A 235 -7.83 -0.95 -30.86
CA GLU A 235 -8.00 -0.06 -32.02
C GLU A 235 -8.63 1.32 -31.73
N LYS A 236 -9.01 1.61 -30.49
CA LYS A 236 -9.50 2.92 -30.06
C LYS A 236 -8.35 3.77 -29.51
N ALA A 237 -8.25 5.00 -30.00
CA ALA A 237 -7.29 5.98 -29.52
C ALA A 237 -7.84 6.76 -28.32
N TYR A 238 -6.99 6.97 -27.32
CA TYR A 238 -7.28 7.73 -26.11
C TYR A 238 -6.36 8.96 -26.03
N ARG A 239 -6.91 10.09 -25.58
CA ARG A 239 -6.18 11.33 -25.29
C ARG A 239 -6.76 11.92 -24.01
N LEU A 240 -6.11 11.64 -22.89
CA LEU A 240 -6.61 11.97 -21.55
C LEU A 240 -5.79 13.11 -20.95
N PRO A 241 -6.42 14.12 -20.31
CA PRO A 241 -5.69 15.23 -19.72
C PRO A 241 -4.90 14.77 -18.49
N LEU A 242 -3.76 15.42 -18.24
CA LEU A 242 -3.18 15.45 -16.91
C LEU A 242 -3.90 16.51 -16.07
N GLU A 243 -4.00 16.28 -14.76
CA GLU A 243 -4.54 17.26 -13.82
C GLU A 243 -3.77 18.58 -13.86
N THR A 244 -4.40 19.67 -13.43
CA THR A 244 -3.80 20.99 -13.41
C THR A 244 -2.66 21.07 -12.41
N MET A 245 -1.58 21.74 -12.80
CA MET A 245 -0.38 21.95 -11.98
C MET A 245 -0.55 23.20 -11.11
N GLU A 246 -0.04 23.16 -9.90
CA GLU A 246 0.04 24.33 -9.02
C GLU A 246 1.10 25.31 -9.53
N ALA A 247 0.91 26.61 -9.26
CA ALA A 247 1.85 27.65 -9.68
C ALA A 247 3.08 27.75 -8.76
N GLU A 248 2.89 27.39 -7.49
CA GLU A 248 3.87 27.38 -6.41
C GLU A 248 3.64 26.16 -5.52
N GLY A 249 4.67 25.71 -4.82
CA GLY A 249 4.62 24.54 -3.95
C GLY A 249 5.98 23.83 -3.84
N ILE A 250 5.96 22.61 -3.30
CA ILE A 250 7.13 21.76 -3.09
C ILE A 250 6.86 20.39 -3.69
N VAL A 251 7.74 19.92 -4.57
CA VAL A 251 7.71 18.53 -5.07
C VAL A 251 8.79 17.70 -4.40
N ILE A 252 8.50 16.41 -4.17
CA ILE A 252 9.45 15.43 -3.63
C ILE A 252 9.80 14.38 -4.68
N LYS A 253 11.06 13.98 -4.73
CA LYS A 253 11.57 12.85 -5.51
C LYS A 253 12.35 11.91 -4.60
N LEU A 254 12.05 10.61 -4.70
CA LEU A 254 12.81 9.57 -4.02
C LEU A 254 13.92 9.04 -4.92
N GLN A 255 15.10 8.84 -4.35
CA GLN A 255 16.22 8.19 -5.00
C GLN A 255 16.77 7.08 -4.11
N ASP A 256 16.68 5.84 -4.59
CA ASP A 256 17.30 4.69 -3.91
C ASP A 256 18.81 4.70 -4.16
N LEU A 257 19.58 4.84 -3.08
CA LEU A 257 21.05 4.87 -3.09
C LEU A 257 21.65 3.59 -2.47
N ARG A 258 20.98 2.45 -2.68
CA ARG A 258 21.31 1.11 -2.16
C ARG A 258 21.12 0.98 -0.64
N ASN A 259 22.03 1.53 0.16
CA ASN A 259 21.97 1.50 1.63
C ASN A 259 21.39 2.79 2.25
N LYS A 260 21.15 3.80 1.42
CA LYS A 260 20.53 5.07 1.80
C LYS A 260 19.32 5.36 0.92
N LEU A 261 18.42 6.20 1.42
CA LEU A 261 17.33 6.81 0.67
C LEU A 261 17.59 8.31 0.57
N GLY A 262 17.65 8.84 -0.65
CA GLY A 262 17.66 10.27 -0.92
C GLY A 262 16.24 10.78 -1.10
N LEU A 263 15.89 11.83 -0.35
CA LEU A 263 14.65 12.60 -0.46
C LEU A 263 15.05 13.97 -1.02
N ILE A 264 14.69 14.24 -2.28
CA ILE A 264 15.03 15.48 -2.96
C ILE A 264 13.78 16.34 -3.01
N PHE A 265 13.82 17.49 -2.36
CA PHE A 265 12.74 18.47 -2.32
C PHE A 265 13.08 19.65 -3.23
N ASN A 266 12.23 19.93 -4.21
CA ASN A 266 12.34 21.12 -5.04
C ASN A 266 11.17 22.05 -4.74
N ALA A 267 11.48 23.31 -4.47
CA ALA A 267 10.50 24.33 -4.12
C ALA A 267 10.43 25.42 -5.18
N LYS A 268 9.23 25.95 -5.38
CA LYS A 268 9.00 27.15 -6.17
C LYS A 268 7.91 27.96 -5.49
N PHE A 269 8.25 29.16 -5.06
CA PHE A 269 7.31 30.08 -4.43
C PHE A 269 7.31 31.42 -5.15
N LYS A 270 6.18 32.13 -5.13
CA LYS A 270 6.15 33.53 -5.55
C LYS A 270 6.88 34.43 -4.55
N ASP A 271 6.80 34.09 -3.27
CA ASP A 271 7.47 34.78 -2.17
C ASP A 271 8.60 33.93 -1.60
N ASN A 272 9.84 34.34 -1.86
CA ASN A 272 11.03 33.60 -1.45
C ASN A 272 11.21 33.50 0.07
N ARG A 273 10.47 34.29 0.88
CA ARG A 273 10.49 34.14 2.34
C ARG A 273 10.06 32.73 2.79
N HIS A 274 9.29 32.01 1.97
CA HIS A 274 8.94 30.61 2.20
C HIS A 274 10.12 29.62 2.07
N LEU A 275 11.26 30.05 1.53
CA LEU A 275 12.51 29.27 1.47
C LEU A 275 13.41 29.48 2.70
N ASP A 276 13.13 30.52 3.49
CA ASP A 276 13.92 30.91 4.67
C ASP A 276 13.27 30.46 5.98
N VAL A 277 12.21 29.66 5.90
CA VAL A 277 11.50 29.10 7.07
C VAL A 277 11.76 27.60 7.17
N PRO A 278 11.83 27.05 8.40
CA PRO A 278 11.97 25.62 8.61
C PRO A 278 10.65 24.89 8.34
N TYR A 279 10.74 23.75 7.67
CA TYR A 279 9.67 22.77 7.50
C TYR A 279 9.93 21.57 8.40
N LEU A 280 8.87 20.85 8.77
CA LEU A 280 8.98 19.62 9.55
C LEU A 280 8.72 18.42 8.65
N LEU A 281 9.75 17.60 8.42
CA LEU A 281 9.60 16.32 7.75
C LEU A 281 9.39 15.25 8.82
N THR A 282 8.27 14.54 8.76
CA THR A 282 8.06 13.35 9.59
C THR A 282 8.04 12.09 8.74
N PHE A 283 8.29 10.96 9.39
CA PHE A 283 8.01 9.66 8.80
C PHE A 283 7.59 8.64 9.84
N HIS A 284 6.63 7.78 9.48
CA HIS A 284 6.08 6.77 10.37
C HIS A 284 5.80 5.45 9.66
N ASP A 285 5.65 4.37 10.43
CA ASP A 285 5.18 3.06 9.97
C ASP A 285 3.73 2.75 10.37
N GLY A 286 3.06 3.73 10.98
CA GLY A 286 1.69 3.64 11.48
C GLY A 286 1.60 3.47 13.00
N ASN A 287 2.72 3.14 13.67
CA ASN A 287 2.81 3.01 15.12
C ASN A 287 3.84 3.95 15.74
N SER A 288 4.97 4.16 15.06
CA SER A 288 6.05 5.01 15.55
C SER A 288 6.33 6.14 14.59
N LEU A 289 6.63 7.32 15.14
CA LEU A 289 6.90 8.55 14.40
C LEU A 289 8.34 9.02 14.66
N LYS A 290 9.04 9.43 13.60
CA LYS A 290 10.29 10.18 13.64
C LYS A 290 10.13 11.51 12.92
N SER A 291 10.99 12.46 13.24
CA SER A 291 11.01 13.78 12.59
C SER A 291 12.40 14.32 12.36
N LEU A 292 12.49 15.23 11.39
CA LEU A 292 13.67 15.96 10.97
C LEU A 292 13.23 17.37 10.55
N GLU A 293 14.07 18.36 10.81
CA GLU A 293 13.88 19.68 10.22
C GLU A 293 14.37 19.66 8.76
N LEU A 294 13.57 20.26 7.86
CA LEU A 294 13.93 20.50 6.47
C LEU A 294 13.99 22.01 6.24
N SER A 295 15.16 22.49 5.81
CA SER A 295 15.36 23.90 5.45
C SER A 295 15.92 24.00 4.05
N PHE A 296 15.41 24.97 3.28
CA PHE A 296 15.87 25.27 1.93
C PHE A 296 17.05 26.25 1.92
N ASN A 297 17.26 26.98 3.03
CA ASN A 297 18.37 27.92 3.22
C ASN A 297 18.49 28.94 2.08
N GLY A 298 17.34 29.45 1.58
CA GLY A 298 17.27 30.40 0.46
C GLY A 298 17.48 29.79 -0.94
N ASN A 299 17.74 28.48 -1.04
CA ASN A 299 17.82 27.77 -2.32
C ASN A 299 16.45 27.20 -2.73
N ASN A 300 16.30 26.76 -3.98
CA ASN A 300 15.10 26.08 -4.45
C ASN A 300 15.15 24.55 -4.27
N GLU A 301 16.24 24.02 -3.69
CA GLU A 301 16.45 22.58 -3.50
C GLU A 301 16.93 22.30 -2.08
N SER A 302 16.39 21.24 -1.49
CA SER A 302 16.89 20.67 -0.23
C SER A 302 16.92 19.15 -0.35
N ILE A 303 17.98 18.53 0.15
CA ILE A 303 18.19 17.08 0.06
C ILE A 303 18.35 16.51 1.47
N VAL A 304 17.53 15.52 1.79
CA VAL A 304 17.68 14.71 3.01
C VAL A 304 18.14 13.31 2.60
N ILE A 305 19.20 12.83 3.23
CA ILE A 305 19.73 11.48 2.99
C ILE A 305 19.63 10.68 4.27
N LEU A 306 18.87 9.58 4.23
CA LEU A 306 18.64 8.71 5.38
C LEU A 306 19.27 7.34 5.14
N PRO A 307 20.12 6.82 6.05
CA PRO A 307 20.45 5.41 6.10
C PRO A 307 19.17 4.55 6.16
N LYS A 308 19.08 3.48 5.37
CA LYS A 308 17.89 2.60 5.39
C LYS A 308 17.72 1.85 6.72
N GLU A 309 18.78 1.76 7.52
CA GLU A 309 18.73 1.23 8.89
C GLU A 309 18.01 2.15 9.88
N ASP A 310 17.97 3.46 9.60
CA ASP A 310 17.23 4.44 10.42
C ASP A 310 15.75 4.50 10.05
N LEU A 311 15.38 3.96 8.88
CA LEU A 311 13.98 3.82 8.44
C LEU A 311 13.32 2.62 9.11
N TYR A 312 12.00 2.69 9.28
CA TYR A 312 11.23 1.54 9.74
C TYR A 312 11.29 0.42 8.70
N LYS A 313 11.17 -0.83 9.14
CA LYS A 313 11.04 -1.98 8.24
C LYS A 313 9.64 -1.98 7.62
N GLY A 314 9.53 -2.26 6.32
CA GLY A 314 8.27 -2.19 5.61
C GLY A 314 7.91 -0.76 5.18
N MET A 315 6.63 -0.41 5.25
CA MET A 315 6.14 0.88 4.75
C MET A 315 6.57 2.04 5.65
N ASN A 316 7.10 3.10 5.04
CA ASN A 316 7.37 4.39 5.65
C ASN A 316 6.54 5.44 4.93
N THR A 317 5.70 6.18 5.66
CA THR A 317 4.95 7.33 5.15
C THR A 317 5.68 8.60 5.53
N PHE A 318 6.28 9.27 4.55
CA PHE A 318 6.90 10.58 4.73
C PHE A 318 5.86 11.68 4.57
N THR A 319 5.78 12.63 5.51
CA THR A 319 4.88 13.78 5.43
C THR A 319 5.65 15.06 5.69
N LEU A 320 5.58 16.04 4.78
CA LEU A 320 6.15 17.36 5.01
C LEU A 320 5.07 18.29 5.54
N PHE A 321 5.36 18.97 6.64
CA PHE A 321 4.50 19.99 7.24
C PHE A 321 5.13 21.37 7.05
N ASN A 322 4.28 22.35 6.77
CA ASN A 322 4.67 23.75 6.72
C ASN A 322 4.86 24.35 8.15
N PRO A 323 5.33 25.59 8.29
CA PRO A 323 5.53 26.23 9.60
C PRO A 323 4.26 26.37 10.45
N GLU A 324 3.07 26.29 9.84
CA GLU A 324 1.79 26.31 10.55
C GLU A 324 1.34 24.91 11.02
N GLY A 325 2.13 23.86 10.76
CA GLY A 325 1.80 22.48 11.13
C GLY A 325 0.77 21.82 10.20
N LYS A 326 0.56 22.37 9.00
CA LYS A 326 -0.32 21.77 7.98
C LYS A 326 0.48 20.82 7.09
N PRO A 327 0.00 19.58 6.84
CA PRO A 327 0.64 18.68 5.89
C PRO A 327 0.46 19.23 4.46
N ILE A 328 1.56 19.28 3.70
CA ILE A 328 1.60 19.81 2.34
C ILE A 328 1.98 18.76 1.28
N LEU A 329 2.68 17.70 1.68
CA LEU A 329 2.97 16.58 0.79
C LEU A 329 3.13 15.28 1.58
N GLU A 330 2.84 14.17 0.92
CA GLU A 330 3.03 12.82 1.47
C GLU A 330 3.69 11.91 0.44
N ARG A 331 4.59 11.02 0.88
CA ARG A 331 5.23 10.04 0.01
C ARG A 331 5.48 8.73 0.74
N LEU A 332 4.96 7.64 0.17
CA LEU A 332 5.21 6.29 0.66
C LEU A 332 6.56 5.74 0.18
N TYR A 333 7.26 4.97 1.01
CA TYR A 333 8.46 4.23 0.64
C TYR A 333 8.51 2.88 1.36
N PHE A 334 8.79 1.82 0.62
CA PHE A 334 8.91 0.48 1.19
C PHE A 334 10.37 0.12 1.46
N ASN A 335 10.73 0.00 2.74
CA ASN A 335 12.04 -0.46 3.18
C ASN A 335 12.06 -1.99 3.33
N ARG A 336 12.72 -2.67 2.38
CA ARG A 336 12.86 -4.13 2.38
C ARG A 336 13.79 -4.69 3.47
N GLY A 337 14.45 -3.83 4.26
CA GLY A 337 15.38 -4.26 5.31
C GLY A 337 14.73 -5.18 6.35
N GLY A 338 15.31 -6.36 6.56
CA GLY A 338 14.92 -7.28 7.65
C GLY A 338 13.62 -8.05 7.45
N VAL A 339 13.06 -8.08 6.23
CA VAL A 339 11.98 -8.99 5.84
C VAL A 339 12.59 -10.08 4.97
N THR A 340 12.64 -11.31 5.48
CA THR A 340 13.07 -12.47 4.70
C THR A 340 11.84 -13.16 4.12
N ILE A 341 11.78 -13.24 2.80
CA ILE A 341 10.74 -13.97 2.08
C ILE A 341 11.44 -15.06 1.30
N HIS A 342 11.09 -16.31 1.59
CA HIS A 342 11.60 -17.45 0.86
C HIS A 342 10.57 -17.80 -0.22
N SER A 343 10.88 -17.42 -1.46
CA SER A 343 10.22 -17.95 -2.66
C SER A 343 10.91 -19.25 -3.06
N ASP A 344 10.17 -20.19 -3.66
CA ASP A 344 10.73 -21.41 -4.27
C ASP A 344 11.56 -22.28 -3.31
N LEU A 345 10.97 -22.63 -2.16
CA LEU A 345 11.58 -23.50 -1.18
C LEU A 345 12.00 -24.85 -1.79
N GLU A 346 13.22 -25.28 -1.48
CA GLU A 346 13.68 -26.62 -1.83
C GLU A 346 12.79 -27.66 -1.16
N HIS A 347 12.37 -28.65 -1.95
CA HIS A 347 11.49 -29.69 -1.49
C HIS A 347 11.88 -31.03 -2.11
N LEU A 348 11.70 -32.09 -1.32
CA LEU A 348 11.86 -33.47 -1.75
C LEU A 348 10.50 -34.15 -1.68
N ILE A 349 10.11 -34.76 -2.80
CA ILE A 349 8.90 -35.57 -2.88
C ILE A 349 9.34 -37.00 -3.16
N SER A 350 8.93 -37.91 -2.28
CA SER A 350 9.12 -39.34 -2.48
C SER A 350 7.79 -40.06 -2.30
N ARG A 351 7.65 -41.17 -3.02
CA ARG A 351 6.51 -42.06 -2.86
C ARG A 351 6.87 -43.12 -1.82
N ASP A 352 6.02 -43.24 -0.80
CA ASP A 352 6.09 -44.28 0.21
C ASP A 352 4.81 -45.12 0.11
N ALA A 353 4.88 -46.22 -0.66
CA ALA A 353 3.73 -47.06 -1.01
C ALA A 353 2.55 -46.29 -1.64
N ASP A 354 1.45 -46.12 -0.91
CA ASP A 354 0.26 -45.36 -1.30
C ASP A 354 0.26 -43.92 -0.78
N SER A 355 1.31 -43.52 -0.06
CA SER A 355 1.51 -42.20 0.52
C SER A 355 2.57 -41.40 -0.25
N LEU A 356 2.48 -40.07 -0.15
CA LEU A 356 3.51 -39.14 -0.60
C LEU A 356 4.17 -38.51 0.62
N LEU A 357 5.48 -38.70 0.74
CA LEU A 357 6.29 -38.00 1.72
C LEU A 357 6.84 -36.72 1.07
N VAL A 358 6.45 -35.57 1.63
CA VAL A 358 6.94 -34.25 1.22
C VAL A 358 7.78 -33.69 2.34
N THR A 359 9.06 -33.43 2.04
CA THR A 359 9.98 -32.75 2.94
C THR A 359 10.24 -31.35 2.41
N LEU A 360 10.01 -30.34 3.24
CA LEU A 360 10.27 -28.93 2.93
C LEU A 360 11.49 -28.48 3.71
N ASP A 361 12.47 -27.90 3.04
CA ASP A 361 13.54 -27.19 3.72
C ASP A 361 13.09 -25.75 4.00
N LEU A 362 13.10 -25.36 5.27
CA LEU A 362 12.65 -24.05 5.74
C LEU A 362 13.83 -23.34 6.39
N PRO A 363 14.67 -22.65 5.60
CA PRO A 363 15.76 -21.85 6.14
C PRO A 363 15.24 -20.82 7.14
N ASP A 364 16.04 -20.53 8.17
CA ASP A 364 15.73 -19.60 9.25
C ASP A 364 14.52 -19.95 10.14
N VAL A 365 13.89 -21.12 9.92
CA VAL A 365 12.81 -21.65 10.77
C VAL A 365 13.37 -22.67 11.76
N SER A 366 13.22 -22.39 13.05
CA SER A 366 13.58 -23.35 14.11
C SER A 366 12.37 -24.19 14.49
N ALA A 367 12.50 -25.51 14.40
CA ALA A 367 11.49 -26.48 14.82
C ALA A 367 11.20 -26.44 16.34
N GLU A 368 12.10 -25.86 17.14
CA GLU A 368 11.93 -25.70 18.59
C GLU A 368 10.98 -24.54 18.94
N LYS A 369 10.73 -23.63 18.00
CA LYS A 369 9.78 -22.54 18.16
C LYS A 369 8.39 -22.97 17.71
N TRP A 370 7.38 -22.29 18.21
CA TRP A 370 6.03 -22.46 17.68
C TRP A 370 5.97 -21.96 16.23
N ASN A 371 5.51 -22.82 15.32
CA ASN A 371 5.37 -22.54 13.90
C ASN A 371 3.98 -22.96 13.42
N SER A 372 3.50 -22.31 12.37
CA SER A 372 2.16 -22.57 11.84
C SER A 372 2.18 -22.63 10.31
N LEU A 373 2.06 -23.85 9.76
CA LEU A 373 2.06 -24.10 8.32
C LEU A 373 0.64 -24.29 7.79
N SER A 374 0.36 -23.81 6.58
CA SER A 374 -0.86 -24.12 5.81
C SER A 374 -0.47 -24.84 4.54
N VAL A 375 -1.14 -25.94 4.23
CA VAL A 375 -0.88 -26.73 3.02
C VAL A 375 -2.21 -27.04 2.33
N SER A 376 -2.26 -26.81 1.02
CA SER A 376 -3.36 -27.24 0.14
C SER A 376 -2.76 -28.12 -0.96
N VAL A 377 -3.32 -29.31 -1.16
CA VAL A 377 -2.87 -30.25 -2.17
C VAL A 377 -3.96 -30.33 -3.23
N LEU A 378 -3.63 -29.93 -4.46
CA LEU A 378 -4.56 -29.87 -5.58
C LEU A 378 -4.02 -30.67 -6.76
N PRO A 379 -4.89 -31.16 -7.66
CA PRO A 379 -4.44 -31.76 -8.92
C PRO A 379 -3.52 -30.82 -9.69
N GLY A 380 -2.46 -31.34 -10.32
CA GLY A 380 -1.43 -30.52 -10.98
C GLY A 380 -1.94 -29.59 -12.09
N ASN A 381 -3.04 -29.95 -12.75
CA ASN A 381 -3.70 -29.14 -13.79
C ASN A 381 -4.90 -28.34 -13.25
N THR A 382 -4.98 -28.12 -11.93
CA THR A 382 -6.10 -27.39 -11.35
C THR A 382 -6.12 -25.94 -11.84
N ILE A 383 -7.31 -25.45 -12.16
CA ILE A 383 -7.60 -24.03 -12.36
C ILE A 383 -8.38 -23.45 -11.17
N SER A 384 -8.51 -24.23 -10.08
CA SER A 384 -9.35 -23.89 -8.94
C SER A 384 -8.69 -22.91 -7.96
N TYR A 385 -7.41 -22.61 -8.11
CA TYR A 385 -6.67 -21.71 -7.23
C TYR A 385 -6.00 -20.62 -8.04
N GLY A 386 -6.45 -19.38 -7.82
CA GLY A 386 -5.95 -18.20 -8.51
C GLY A 386 -5.75 -17.01 -7.57
N SER A 387 -5.49 -17.26 -6.27
CA SER A 387 -5.23 -16.17 -5.32
C SER A 387 -4.02 -15.35 -5.75
N GLN A 388 -4.19 -14.03 -5.69
CA GLN A 388 -3.24 -13.01 -6.14
C GLN A 388 -2.58 -12.28 -4.95
N GLU A 389 -2.81 -12.79 -3.74
CA GLU A 389 -2.41 -12.20 -2.46
C GLU A 389 -1.59 -13.23 -1.66
N ASN A 390 -0.62 -12.76 -0.89
CA ASN A 390 0.15 -13.58 0.03
C ASN A 390 0.23 -12.91 1.40
N LEU A 391 0.74 -13.66 2.40
CA LEU A 391 0.84 -13.14 3.75
C LEU A 391 1.66 -11.82 3.80
N PRO A 392 2.84 -11.69 3.17
CA PRO A 392 3.56 -10.42 3.10
C PRO A 392 2.76 -9.26 2.48
N SER A 393 2.08 -9.46 1.34
CA SER A 393 1.32 -8.40 0.66
C SER A 393 0.22 -7.83 1.54
N TYR A 394 -0.48 -8.71 2.26
CA TYR A 394 -1.57 -8.34 3.14
C TYR A 394 -1.12 -7.60 4.41
N HIS A 395 0.10 -7.85 4.89
CA HIS A 395 0.62 -7.26 6.13
C HIS A 395 1.46 -6.01 5.89
N LEU A 396 2.20 -5.98 4.79
CA LEU A 396 3.26 -5.00 4.55
C LEU A 396 2.89 -3.94 3.52
N LEU A 397 1.88 -4.20 2.67
CA LEU A 397 1.44 -3.28 1.61
C LEU A 397 -0.01 -2.84 1.78
N LYS A 398 -0.96 -3.80 1.79
CA LYS A 398 -2.40 -3.53 1.74
C LYS A 398 -2.92 -2.53 2.80
N PRO A 399 -2.44 -2.53 4.06
CA PRO A 399 -2.91 -1.58 5.08
C PRO A 399 -2.56 -0.11 4.80
N TYR A 400 -1.66 0.15 3.85
CA TYR A 400 -1.09 1.47 3.57
C TYR A 400 -1.53 2.04 2.22
N VAL A 401 -2.27 1.27 1.42
CA VAL A 401 -2.75 1.69 0.10
C VAL A 401 -4.28 1.57 0.03
N LYS A 402 -4.91 2.50 -0.67
CA LYS A 402 -6.36 2.51 -0.85
C LYS A 402 -6.73 1.79 -2.14
N GLY A 403 -7.79 0.97 -2.08
CA GLY A 403 -8.31 0.23 -3.23
C GLY A 403 -7.65 -1.14 -3.44
N LEU A 404 -8.09 -1.85 -4.48
CA LEU A 404 -7.56 -3.15 -4.86
C LEU A 404 -6.16 -3.03 -5.46
N VAL A 405 -5.22 -3.84 -4.95
CA VAL A 405 -3.90 -4.05 -5.55
C VAL A 405 -3.96 -5.36 -6.33
N GLU A 406 -4.00 -5.25 -7.66
CA GLU A 406 -3.95 -6.42 -8.52
C GLU A 406 -2.61 -7.14 -8.39
N ASN A 407 -2.65 -8.46 -8.17
CA ASN A 407 -1.47 -9.30 -7.97
C ASN A 407 -0.49 -8.72 -6.94
N ALA A 408 -1.00 -8.37 -5.76
CA ALA A 408 -0.18 -7.80 -4.68
C ALA A 408 0.98 -8.72 -4.28
N ALA A 409 0.84 -10.04 -4.44
CA ALA A 409 1.91 -11.01 -4.22
C ALA A 409 3.15 -10.75 -5.09
N TYR A 410 3.02 -10.19 -6.29
CA TYR A 410 4.13 -9.86 -7.19
C TYR A 410 5.20 -8.94 -6.57
N TYR A 411 4.82 -8.12 -5.58
CA TYR A 411 5.72 -7.15 -4.96
C TYR A 411 6.63 -7.74 -3.87
N PHE A 412 6.47 -9.03 -3.56
CA PHE A 412 7.04 -9.71 -2.39
C PHE A 412 7.76 -11.00 -2.74
#